data_AF-A0A5N9F3X4-F1
#
_entry.id   AF-A0A5N9F3X4-F1
#
_cell.length_a   1.000
_cell.length_b   1.000
_cell.length_c   1.000
_cell.angle_alpha   90.00
_cell.angle_beta   90.00
_cell.angle_gamma   90.00
#
_symmetry.space_group_name_H-M   'P 1'
#
loop_
_entity.id
_entity.type
_entity.pdbx_description
1 polymer ?
#
loop_
_entity_poly.entity_id
_entity_poly.type
_entity_poly.pdbx_seq_one_letter_code
_entity_poly.pdbx_strand_id
1 'polypeptide(L)' 'MVRFARCNSLLSLALDASGKGCRYVAKGDDDDAVVKDMSEHLTSVHQVDPGIMKFNILASTRTHNS' A
#
# COMPACT_ATOMS: atom_id res chain seq x y z
N MET A 1 -8.20 16.26 0.23
CA MET A 1 -8.07 15.41 1.44
C MET A 1 -7.27 14.19 1.00
N VAL A 2 -6.09 13.94 1.56
CA VAL A 2 -5.18 12.90 1.03
C VAL A 2 -5.48 11.56 1.69
N ARG A 3 -5.72 10.53 0.87
CA ARG A 3 -5.86 9.14 1.31
C ARG A 3 -4.52 8.42 1.21
N PHE A 4 -4.26 7.50 2.13
CA PHE A 4 -3.00 6.78 2.15
C PHE A 4 -3.13 5.38 2.78
N ALA A 5 -2.31 4.44 2.32
CA ALA A 5 -2.16 3.10 2.90
C ALA A 5 -0.67 2.79 3.12
N ARG A 6 -0.33 2.11 4.23
CA ARG A 6 1.07 1.73 4.52
C ARG A 6 1.28 0.26 4.22
N CYS A 7 2.36 -0.08 3.52
CA CYS A 7 2.66 -1.47 3.15
C CYS A 7 2.78 -2.38 4.38
N ASN A 8 3.41 -1.90 5.45
CA ASN A 8 3.53 -2.67 6.70
C ASN A 8 2.21 -2.86 7.46
N SER A 9 1.14 -2.16 7.10
CA SER A 9 -0.21 -2.43 7.63
C SER A 9 -0.89 -3.60 6.89
N LEU A 10 -0.37 -3.97 5.73
CA LEU A 10 -0.83 -5.09 4.90
C LEU A 10 0.05 -6.32 5.10
N LEU A 11 1.37 -6.12 5.13
CA LEU A 11 2.39 -7.15 5.24
C LEU A 11 3.36 -6.78 6.36
N SER A 12 3.03 -7.14 7.59
CA SER A 12 3.72 -6.68 8.82
C SER A 12 5.23 -6.96 8.88
N LEU A 13 5.76 -7.87 8.05
CA LEU A 13 7.18 -8.23 7.99
C LEU A 13 7.78 -8.14 6.58
N ALA A 14 7.09 -7.48 5.64
CA ALA A 14 7.61 -7.27 4.31
C ALA A 14 8.94 -6.50 4.35
N LEU A 15 9.93 -6.96 3.57
CA LEU A 15 11.19 -6.27 3.38
C LEU A 15 11.16 -5.50 2.06
N ASP A 16 11.69 -4.28 2.05
CA ASP A 16 11.93 -3.52 0.84
C ASP A 16 13.06 -4.12 0.00
N ALA A 17 13.30 -3.55 -1.18
CA ALA A 17 14.35 -4.00 -2.09
C ALA A 17 15.78 -3.91 -1.50
N SER A 18 15.98 -3.19 -0.39
CA SER A 18 17.25 -3.09 0.33
C SER A 18 17.34 -4.07 1.51
N GLY A 19 16.35 -4.95 1.69
CA GLY A 19 16.29 -5.92 2.78
C GLY A 19 15.92 -5.32 4.14
N LYS A 20 15.43 -4.07 4.18
CA LYS A 20 14.95 -3.42 5.42
C LYS A 20 13.43 -3.54 5.51
N GLY A 21 12.86 -3.43 6.71
CA GLY A 21 11.40 -3.46 6.87
C GLY A 21 10.72 -2.41 5.98
N CYS A 22 9.75 -2.84 5.18
CA CYS A 22 9.11 -2.02 4.17
C CYS A 22 8.29 -0.90 4.82
N ARG A 23 8.65 0.35 4.53
CA ARG A 23 7.97 1.56 5.03
C ARG A 23 7.23 2.31 3.94
N TYR A 24 6.97 1.68 2.81
CA TYR A 24 6.30 2.30 1.69
C TYR A 24 4.88 2.75 2.08
N VAL A 25 4.49 3.93 1.59
CA VAL A 25 3.19 4.54 1.83
C VAL A 25 2.60 4.94 0.50
N ALA A 26 1.54 4.25 0.09
CA ALA A 26 0.77 4.63 -1.08
C ALA A 26 -0.10 5.83 -0.77
N LYS A 27 -0.26 6.77 -1.71
CA LYS A 27 -1.06 7.99 -1.52
C LYS A 27 -1.88 8.31 -2.76
N GLY A 28 -3.05 8.90 -2.55
CA GLY A 28 -3.94 9.30 -3.64
C GLY A 28 -5.03 10.27 -3.18
N ASP A 29 -5.67 10.92 -4.14
CA ASP A 29 -6.81 11.81 -3.91
C ASP A 29 -8.10 11.02 -3.61
N ASP A 30 -8.16 9.76 -4.06
CA ASP A 30 -9.25 8.82 -3.82
C ASP A 30 -8.72 7.40 -3.51
N ASP A 31 -9.63 6.47 -3.26
CA ASP A 31 -9.29 5.08 -2.92
C ASP A 31 -8.67 4.33 -4.10
N ASP A 32 -9.12 4.61 -5.32
CA ASP A 32 -8.64 3.92 -6.52
C ASP A 32 -7.19 4.31 -6.82
N ALA A 33 -6.82 5.57 -6.59
CA ALA A 33 -5.44 6.04 -6.67
C ALA A 33 -4.55 5.34 -5.63
N VAL A 34 -5.01 5.19 -4.38
CA VAL A 34 -4.25 4.46 -3.33
C VAL A 34 -4.14 2.97 -3.67
N VAL A 35 -5.21 2.35 -4.17
CA VAL A 35 -5.21 0.95 -4.60
C VAL A 35 -4.22 0.75 -5.73
N LYS A 36 -4.23 1.60 -6.75
CA LYS A 36 -3.31 1.51 -7.88
C LYS A 36 -1.85 1.61 -7.43
N ASP A 37 -1.51 2.65 -6.66
CA ASP A 37 -0.15 2.92 -6.19
C ASP A 37 0.38 1.78 -5.28
N MET A 38 -0.42 1.30 -4.34
CA MET A 38 -0.04 0.16 -3.50
C MET A 38 0.05 -1.14 -4.32
N SER A 39 -0.82 -1.34 -5.31
CA SER A 39 -0.78 -2.52 -6.18
C SER A 39 0.52 -2.60 -6.99
N GLU A 40 0.93 -1.48 -7.57
CA GLU A 40 2.19 -1.36 -8.30
C GLU A 40 3.40 -1.66 -7.38
N HIS A 41 3.37 -1.17 -6.15
CA HIS A 41 4.40 -1.48 -5.15
C HIS A 41 4.44 -2.96 -4.77
N LEU A 42 3.29 -3.56 -4.46
CA LEU A 42 3.18 -4.97 -4.09
C LEU A 42 3.70 -5.91 -5.19
N THR A 43 3.39 -5.62 -6.45
CA THR A 43 3.90 -6.41 -7.59
C THR A 43 5.41 -6.22 -7.79
N SER A 44 5.90 -4.97 -7.73
CA SER A 44 7.31 -4.68 -8.03
C SER A 44 8.27 -5.11 -6.93
N VAL A 45 7.89 -4.99 -5.66
CA VAL A 45 8.79 -5.25 -4.52
C VAL A 45 8.53 -6.60 -3.86
N HIS A 46 7.26 -7.00 -3.75
CA HIS A 46 6.88 -8.19 -2.99
C HIS A 46 6.41 -9.35 -3.87
N GLN A 47 6.29 -9.13 -5.19
CA GLN A 47 5.71 -10.09 -6.16
C GLN A 47 4.36 -10.65 -5.71
N VAL A 48 3.58 -9.83 -5.00
CA VAL A 48 2.23 -10.16 -4.56
C VAL A 48 1.25 -9.75 -5.64
N ASP A 49 0.32 -10.65 -5.97
CA ASP A 49 -0.79 -10.35 -6.87
C ASP A 49 -1.71 -9.29 -6.24
N PRO A 50 -1.86 -8.11 -6.85
CA PRO A 50 -2.71 -7.06 -6.32
C PRO A 50 -4.21 -7.42 -6.36
N GLY A 51 -4.62 -8.36 -7.23
CA GLY A 51 -6.02 -8.79 -7.35
C GLY A 51 -6.60 -9.35 -6.05
N ILE A 52 -5.78 -10.03 -5.25
CA ILE A 52 -6.18 -10.57 -3.94
C ILE A 52 -6.05 -9.55 -2.80
N MET A 53 -5.37 -8.43 -3.03
CA MET A 53 -5.04 -7.44 -1.98
C MET A 53 -5.93 -6.19 -2.00
N LYS A 54 -6.76 -5.98 -3.05
CA LYS A 54 -7.61 -4.78 -3.18
C LYS A 54 -8.39 -4.45 -1.90
N PHE A 55 -9.13 -5.41 -1.34
CA PHE A 55 -9.94 -5.18 -0.14
C PHE A 55 -9.09 -4.91 1.10
N ASN A 56 -7.91 -5.53 1.20
CA ASN A 56 -6.99 -5.28 2.30
C ASN A 56 -6.41 -3.86 2.22
N ILE A 57 -6.06 -3.41 1.00
CA ILE A 57 -5.58 -2.05 0.76
C ILE A 57 -6.63 -1.06 1.23
N LEU A 58 -7.87 -1.21 0.74
CA LEU A 58 -9.00 -0.37 1.13
C LEU A 58 -9.24 -0.36 2.65
N ALA A 59 -9.22 -1.53 3.30
CA ALA A 59 -9.39 -1.63 4.75
C ALA A 59 -8.26 -0.94 5.54
N SER A 60 -7.07 -0.86 4.95
CA SER A 60 -5.91 -0.18 5.54
C SER A 60 -5.79 1.30 5.16
N THR A 61 -6.55 1.76 4.16
CA THR A 61 -6.56 3.15 3.70
C THR A 61 -7.10 4.05 4.80
N ARG A 62 -6.33 5.08 5.12
CA ARG A 62 -6.70 6.13 6.07
C ARG A 62 -6.71 7.46 5.35
N THR A 63 -7.41 8.40 5.95
CA THR A 63 -7.53 9.73 5.38
C THR A 63 -6.93 10.78 6.30
N HIS A 64 -6.07 11.62 5.76
CA HIS A 64 -5.50 12.75 6.47
C HIS A 64 -6.31 14.02 6.16
N ASN A 65 -7.01 14.52 7.18
CA ASN A 65 -7.54 15.88 7.19
C ASN A 65 -6.42 16.77 7.74
N SER A 66 -5.84 17.60 6.87
CA SER A 66 -5.03 18.75 7.29
C SER A 66 -5.93 19.90 7.69
#